data_AF-A0A7W0ZMP4-F1
#
_entry.id   AF-A0A7W0ZMP4-F1
#
_cell.length_a   1.000
_cell.length_b   1.000
_cell.length_c   1.000
_cell.angle_alpha   90.00
_cell.angle_beta   90.00
_cell.angle_gamma   90.00
#
_symmetry.space_group_name_H-M   'P 1'
#
loop_
_entity.id
_entity.type
_entity.pdbx_description
1 polymer ?
#
loop_
_entity_poly.entity_id
_entity_poly.type
_entity_poly.pdbx_seq_one_letter_code
_entity_poly.pdbx_strand_id
1 'polypeptide(L)'
;MKIETFALIDSGADQSLFNASFARELLIDLEDGKKQTFRGIGEGTVDVYLHTIKLQIMGSPEALEIEVGFTESSGVDAILGQADFFEHHKITFERYKERIEIKPRKLQ
;
A
#
# COMPACT_ATOMS: atom_id res chain seq x y z
N MET A 1 7.03 -6.44 14.89
CA MET A 1 7.84 -5.24 14.59
C MET A 1 6.94 -4.19 13.99
N LYS A 2 7.30 -2.90 14.05
CA LYS A 2 6.53 -1.82 13.42
C LYS A 2 7.51 -0.87 12.74
N ILE A 3 7.13 -0.38 11.56
CA ILE A 3 7.83 0.67 10.81
C ILE A 3 6.85 1.82 10.65
N GLU A 4 7.35 3.05 10.77
CA GLU A 4 6.60 4.26 10.48
C GLU A 4 7.14 4.88 9.19
N THR A 5 6.26 5.20 8.26
CA THR A 5 6.63 5.78 6.97
C THR A 5 5.51 6.65 6.42
N PHE A 6 5.83 7.46 5.42
CA PHE A 6 4.84 8.12 4.58
C PHE A 6 4.48 7.22 3.40
N ALA A 7 3.22 7.25 3.00
CA ALA A 7 2.75 6.53 1.82
C ALA A 7 1.99 7.50 0.90
N LEU A 8 2.18 7.32 -0.40
CA LEU A 8 1.41 8.00 -1.42
C LEU A 8 0.05 7.31 -1.56
N ILE A 9 -1.04 8.06 -1.48
CA ILE A 9 -2.38 7.55 -1.77
C ILE A 9 -2.64 7.78 -3.25
N ASP A 10 -2.75 6.71 -4.03
CA ASP A 10 -2.80 6.77 -5.48
C ASP A 10 -3.99 5.98 -6.03
N SER A 11 -5.01 6.70 -6.52
CA SER A 11 -6.16 6.08 -7.17
C SER A 11 -5.83 5.42 -8.52
N GLY A 12 -4.66 5.74 -9.11
CA GLY A 12 -4.17 5.13 -10.34
C GLY A 12 -3.51 3.76 -10.14
N ALA A 13 -3.23 3.38 -8.89
CA ALA A 13 -2.68 2.07 -8.55
C ALA A 13 -3.81 1.10 -8.22
N ASP A 14 -3.88 -0.03 -8.94
CA ASP A 14 -4.89 -1.07 -8.67
C ASP A 14 -4.68 -1.74 -7.30
N GLN A 15 -3.41 -1.88 -6.89
CA GLN A 15 -2.96 -2.58 -5.69
C GLN A 15 -2.01 -1.69 -4.89
N SER A 16 -1.97 -1.88 -3.57
CA SER A 16 -0.96 -1.25 -2.72
C SER A 16 0.41 -1.89 -2.96
N LEU A 17 1.46 -1.07 -3.03
CA LEU A 17 2.80 -1.54 -3.43
C LEU A 17 3.89 -0.82 -2.64
N PHE A 18 4.71 -1.59 -1.93
CA PHE A 18 5.77 -1.11 -1.05
C PHE A 18 7.14 -1.62 -1.54
N ASN A 19 8.19 -0.91 -1.17
CA ASN A 19 9.56 -1.36 -1.40
C ASN A 19 9.87 -2.63 -0.59
N ALA A 20 10.63 -3.56 -1.17
CA ALA A 20 11.02 -4.79 -0.51
C ALA A 20 11.91 -4.57 0.75
N SER A 21 12.53 -3.39 0.91
CA SER A 21 13.20 -3.00 2.16
C SER A 21 12.26 -3.09 3.37
N PHE A 22 10.99 -2.70 3.25
CA PHE A 22 10.02 -2.81 4.33
C PHE A 22 9.78 -4.27 4.74
N ALA A 23 9.71 -5.20 3.79
CA ALA A 23 9.57 -6.62 4.10
C ALA A 23 10.78 -7.15 4.89
N ARG A 24 12.00 -6.79 4.45
CA ARG A 24 13.25 -7.17 5.14
C ARG A 24 13.29 -6.62 6.56
N GLU A 25 12.94 -5.35 6.74
CA GLU A 25 12.88 -4.73 8.06
C GLU A 25 11.80 -5.37 8.94
N LEU A 26 10.66 -5.77 8.38
CA LEU A 26 9.59 -6.48 9.11
C LEU A 26 9.89 -7.97 9.34
N LEU A 27 11.02 -8.50 8.83
CA LEU A 27 11.38 -9.91 8.83
C LEU A 27 10.35 -10.81 8.11
N ILE A 28 9.75 -10.27 7.05
CA ILE A 28 8.89 -11.01 6.12
C ILE A 28 9.79 -11.69 5.08
N ASP A 29 9.65 -12.99 4.90
CA ASP A 29 10.27 -13.69 3.77
C ASP A 29 9.51 -13.34 2.49
N LEU A 30 10.16 -12.61 1.58
CA LEU A 30 9.54 -12.18 0.33
C LEU A 30 9.06 -13.37 -0.50
N GLU A 31 9.83 -14.47 -0.53
CA GLU A 31 9.57 -15.61 -1.42
C GLU A 31 8.40 -16.50 -0.96
N ASP A 32 7.99 -16.38 0.30
CA ASP A 32 6.77 -17.04 0.82
C ASP A 32 5.48 -16.40 0.26
N GLY A 33 5.59 -15.20 -0.31
CA GLY A 33 4.48 -14.47 -0.92
C GLY A 33 4.09 -14.97 -2.30
N LYS A 34 2.89 -14.60 -2.75
CA LYS A 34 2.45 -14.90 -4.12
C LYS A 34 3.19 -13.99 -5.10
N LYS A 35 4.10 -14.57 -5.89
CA LYS A 35 4.79 -13.85 -6.97
C LYS A 35 3.81 -13.45 -8.09
N GLN A 36 3.84 -12.19 -8.48
CA GLN A 36 3.13 -11.61 -9.63
C GLN A 36 4.05 -10.65 -10.40
N THR A 37 3.61 -10.25 -11.59
CA THR A 37 4.32 -9.28 -12.43
C THR A 37 3.41 -8.09 -12.70
N PHE A 38 3.82 -6.90 -12.27
CA PHE A 38 3.06 -5.66 -12.46
C PHE A 38 3.67 -4.81 -13.59
N ARG A 39 2.90 -3.85 -14.09
CA ARG A 39 3.29 -2.86 -15.11
C ARG A 39 2.94 -1.45 -14.63
N GLY A 40 3.47 -0.44 -15.32
CA GLY A 40 3.18 0.97 -15.00
C GLY A 40 4.07 1.56 -13.91
N ILE A 41 5.06 0.80 -13.44
CA ILE A 41 6.07 1.23 -12.47
C ILE A 41 7.38 1.37 -13.24
N GLY A 42 7.73 2.60 -13.62
CA GLY A 42 8.90 2.88 -14.46
C GLY A 42 8.78 2.29 -15.87
N GLU A 43 9.89 1.84 -16.44
CA GLU A 43 9.91 1.20 -17.75
C GLU A 43 9.71 -0.32 -17.62
N GLY A 44 8.66 -0.84 -18.27
CA GLY A 44 8.43 -2.28 -18.41
C GLY A 44 7.62 -2.92 -17.30
N THR A 45 8.08 -4.08 -16.83
CA THR A 45 7.41 -4.92 -15.84
C THR A 45 8.28 -5.09 -14.60
N VAL A 46 7.66 -5.16 -13.43
CA VAL A 46 8.36 -5.42 -12.16
C VAL A 46 7.82 -6.69 -11.50
N ASP A 47 8.71 -7.46 -10.89
CA ASP A 47 8.32 -8.57 -10.02
C ASP A 47 7.81 -8.02 -8.68
N VAL A 48 6.74 -8.64 -8.21
CA VAL A 48 6.02 -8.27 -6.99
C VAL A 48 5.70 -9.52 -6.20
N TYR A 49 5.90 -9.48 -4.89
CA TYR A 49 5.54 -10.55 -3.96
C TYR A 49 4.41 -10.07 -3.06
N LEU A 50 3.24 -10.69 -3.17
CA LEU A 50 2.07 -10.30 -2.40
C LEU A 50 2.07 -10.93 -1.01
N HIS A 51 1.81 -10.10 0.00
CA HIS A 51 1.76 -10.46 1.41
C HIS A 51 0.66 -9.69 2.12
N THR A 52 -0.03 -10.34 3.05
CA THR A 52 -0.96 -9.65 3.95
C THR A 52 -0.19 -9.05 5.12
N ILE A 53 -0.37 -7.74 5.35
CA ILE A 53 0.23 -7.03 6.47
C ILE A 53 -0.83 -6.29 7.29
N LYS A 54 -0.45 -5.88 8.50
CA LYS A 54 -1.26 -4.95 9.31
C LYS A 54 -0.80 -3.52 9.05
N LEU A 55 -1.68 -2.72 8.45
CA LEU A 55 -1.48 -1.29 8.23
C LEU A 55 -2.30 -0.48 9.24
N GLN A 56 -1.66 0.49 9.90
CA GLN A 56 -2.35 1.44 10.76
C GLN A 56 -2.05 2.86 10.30
N ILE A 57 -3.10 3.61 9.97
CA ILE A 57 -2.98 5.05 9.73
C ILE A 57 -2.71 5.74 11.08
N MET A 58 -1.68 6.58 11.15
CA MET A 58 -1.40 7.34 12.37
C MET A 58 -2.62 8.16 12.81
N GLY A 59 -3.02 8.02 14.07
CA GLY A 59 -4.23 8.65 14.62
C GLY A 59 -5.52 7.85 14.40
N SER A 60 -5.51 6.76 13.63
CA SER A 60 -6.61 5.80 13.56
C SER A 60 -6.59 4.87 14.78
N PRO A 61 -7.76 4.57 15.40
CA PRO A 61 -7.83 3.65 16.53
C PRO A 61 -7.56 2.19 16.15
N GLU A 62 -7.73 1.83 14.88
CA GLU A 62 -7.70 0.45 14.40
C GLU A 62 -6.70 0.28 13.26
N ALA A 63 -6.06 -0.89 13.26
CA ALA A 63 -5.24 -1.38 12.16
C ALA A 63 -6.10 -2.24 11.23
N LEU A 64 -5.72 -2.27 9.95
CA LEU A 64 -6.38 -3.03 8.90
C LEU A 64 -5.44 -4.10 8.38
N GLU A 65 -5.98 -5.29 8.13
CA GLU A 65 -5.27 -6.30 7.35
C GLU A 65 -5.50 -5.99 5.87
N ILE A 66 -4.42 -5.80 5.13
CA ILE A 66 -4.44 -5.49 3.70
C ILE A 66 -3.40 -6.35 2.98
N GLU A 67 -3.68 -6.80 1.77
CA GLU A 67 -2.69 -7.36 0.86
C GLU A 67 -1.88 -6.23 0.21
N VAL A 68 -0.55 -6.33 0.29
CA VAL A 68 0.36 -5.41 -0.38
C VAL A 68 1.35 -6.19 -1.23
N GLY A 69 1.77 -5.60 -2.33
CA GLY A 69 2.92 -6.10 -3.07
C GLY A 69 4.23 -5.52 -2.55
N PHE A 70 5.25 -6.35 -2.44
CA PHE A 70 6.62 -5.92 -2.22
C PHE A 70 7.43 -6.03 -3.53
N THR A 71 8.16 -4.97 -3.88
CA THR A 71 9.00 -4.93 -5.08
C THR A 71 10.36 -4.30 -4.80
N GLU A 72 11.40 -4.74 -5.53
CA GLU A 72 12.75 -4.13 -5.49
C GLU A 72 12.85 -2.87 -6.36
N SER A 73 11.78 -2.47 -7.04
CA SER A 73 11.78 -1.28 -7.88
C SER A 73 12.10 -0.02 -7.08
N SER A 74 13.14 0.71 -7.51
CA SER A 74 13.55 1.99 -6.88
C SER A 74 12.54 3.12 -7.13
N GLY A 75 11.54 2.92 -8.00
CA GLY A 75 10.48 3.90 -8.24
C GLY A 75 9.33 3.84 -7.22
N VAL A 76 9.44 2.98 -6.21
CA VAL A 76 8.38 2.74 -5.23
C VAL A 76 8.97 2.77 -3.84
N ASP A 77 8.48 3.69 -3.02
CA ASP A 77 8.65 3.67 -1.57
C ASP A 77 7.45 2.96 -0.94
N ALA A 78 6.32 3.66 -0.79
CA ALA A 78 5.06 3.08 -0.34
C ALA A 78 3.88 3.74 -1.04
N ILE A 79 3.08 2.93 -1.74
CA ILE A 79 1.87 3.35 -2.45
C ILE A 79 0.67 2.60 -1.87
N LEU A 80 -0.39 3.34 -1.58
CA LEU A 80 -1.70 2.80 -1.18
C LEU A 80 -2.63 2.91 -2.37
N GLY A 81 -3.03 1.75 -2.91
CA GLY A 81 -3.84 1.61 -4.11
C GLY A 81 -5.28 1.17 -3.82
N GLN A 82 -6.03 0.87 -4.87
CA GLN A 82 -7.47 0.67 -4.80
C GLN A 82 -7.89 -0.54 -3.96
N ALA A 83 -7.37 -1.73 -4.29
CA ALA A 83 -7.69 -2.96 -3.58
C ALA A 83 -7.26 -2.89 -2.11
N ASP A 84 -8.14 -3.40 -1.25
CA ASP A 84 -8.09 -3.30 0.20
C ASP A 84 -8.09 -1.86 0.74
N PHE A 85 -7.14 -0.99 0.40
CA PHE A 85 -7.06 0.32 1.05
C PHE A 85 -8.23 1.25 0.70
N PHE A 86 -8.55 1.45 -0.58
CA PHE A 86 -9.70 2.29 -0.99
C PHE A 86 -11.02 1.53 -0.82
N GLU A 87 -11.00 0.20 -0.85
CA GLU A 87 -12.19 -0.61 -0.57
C GLU A 87 -12.67 -0.41 0.87
N HIS A 88 -11.73 -0.39 1.83
CA HIS A 88 -11.99 -0.15 3.25
C HIS A 88 -12.17 1.34 3.62
N HIS A 89 -11.81 2.28 2.75
CA HIS A 89 -11.90 3.71 3.05
C HIS A 89 -12.58 4.55 1.97
N LYS A 90 -13.43 5.48 2.39
CA LYS A 90 -13.81 6.61 1.55
C LYS A 90 -12.68 7.63 1.61
N ILE A 91 -12.05 7.84 0.47
CA ILE A 91 -10.97 8.81 0.30
C ILE A 91 -11.51 9.99 -0.51
N THR A 92 -11.19 11.21 -0.08
CA THR A 92 -11.60 12.43 -0.76
C THR A 92 -10.43 13.39 -0.85
N PHE A 93 -10.06 13.75 -2.09
CA PHE A 93 -9.03 14.73 -2.39
C PHE A 93 -9.69 16.05 -2.79
N GLU A 94 -9.39 17.13 -2.07
CA GLU A 94 -9.84 18.48 -2.38
C GLU A 94 -8.64 19.39 -2.50
N ARG A 95 -7.93 19.30 -3.64
CA ARG A 95 -6.71 20.07 -3.88
C ARG A 95 -6.91 21.58 -3.74
N TYR A 96 -8.05 22.10 -4.20
CA TYR A 96 -8.40 23.51 -4.09
C TYR A 96 -8.58 23.99 -2.63
N LYS A 97 -8.71 23.07 -1.67
CA LYS A 97 -8.71 23.33 -0.22
C LYS A 97 -7.45 22.85 0.49
N GLU A 98 -6.48 22.31 -0.26
CA GLU A 98 -5.32 21.61 0.29
C GLU A 98 -5.69 20.54 1.32
N ARG A 99 -6.81 19.85 1.09
CA ARG A 99 -7.39 18.90 2.05
C ARG A 99 -7.44 17.50 1.47
N ILE A 100 -7.09 16.53 2.31
CA ILE A 100 -7.40 15.12 2.14
C ILE A 100 -8.25 14.64 3.31
N GLU A 101 -9.24 13.80 3.01
CA GLU A 101 -10.07 13.15 4.01
C GLU A 101 -10.07 11.64 3.77
N ILE A 102 -9.82 10.87 4.82
CA ILE A 102 -9.83 9.40 4.82
C ILE A 102 -10.79 8.97 5.91
N LYS A 103 -11.85 8.25 5.53
CA LYS A 103 -12.86 7.74 6.46
C LYS A 103 -13.04 6.25 6.28
N PRO A 104 -13.03 5.44 7.36
CA PRO A 104 -13.41 4.03 7.26
C PRO A 104 -14.79 3.90 6.62
N ARG A 105 -14.93 2.98 5.67
CA ARG A 105 -16.24 2.55 5.18
C ARG A 105 -16.76 1.51 6.15
N LYS A 106 -17.94 1.75 6.71
CA LYS A 106 -18.73 0.65 7.28
C LYS A 106 -19.13 -0.22 6.09
N LEU A 107 -18.53 -1.40 5.97
CA LEU A 107 -19.03 -2.43 5.07
C LEU A 107 -20.49 -2.69 5.49
N GLN A 108 -21.42 -2.53 4.56
CA GLN A 108 -22.83 -2.81 4.77
C GLN A 108 -23.07 -4.31 4.78
#